data_AF-A0A353U0I0-F1
#
_entry.id   AF-A0A353U0I0-F1
#
_cell.length_a   1.000
_cell.length_b   1.000
_cell.length_c   1.000
_cell.angle_alpha   90.00
_cell.angle_beta   90.00
_cell.angle_gamma   90.00
#
_symmetry.space_group_name_H-M   'P 1'
#
loop_
_entity.id
_entity.type
_entity.pdbx_description
1 polymer ?
#
loop_
_entity_poly.entity_id
_entity_poly.type
_entity_poly.pdbx_seq_one_letter_code
_entity_poly.pdbx_strand_id
1 'polypeptide(L)'
;LINSKTSQGVKDYLGVDVVSKGTKFTQKVLMDIDYLNVNPNKWTTDKDKNELITKVIHNFRMKYKELESKEKRQKYNITIGDELPAGIVQLAKVYIAKKRKITVGDKMAGRHG
;
A
#
# COMPACT_ATOMS: atom_id res chain seq x y z
N LEU A 1 -6.90 6.60 -20.11
CA LEU A 1 -7.41 7.92 -19.68
C LEU A 1 -7.01 9.05 -20.63
N ILE A 2 -5.72 9.19 -20.97
CA ILE A 2 -5.18 10.33 -21.75
C ILE A 2 -4.29 9.92 -22.92
N ASN A 3 -4.48 8.72 -23.47
CA ASN A 3 -3.67 8.21 -24.57
C ASN A 3 -3.71 9.16 -25.77
N SER A 4 -2.55 9.47 -26.35
CA SER A 4 -2.36 10.40 -27.48
C SER A 4 -2.77 11.85 -27.26
N LYS A 5 -3.14 12.26 -26.04
CA LYS A 5 -3.40 13.66 -25.70
C LYS A 5 -2.09 14.42 -25.48
N THR A 6 -2.13 15.71 -25.79
CA THR A 6 -0.99 16.62 -25.61
C THR A 6 -1.02 17.23 -24.20
N SER A 7 0.12 17.15 -23.52
CA SER A 7 0.36 17.75 -22.21
C SER A 7 0.22 19.26 -22.25
N GLN A 8 -0.45 19.83 -21.24
CA GLN A 8 -0.49 21.26 -20.98
C GLN A 8 0.69 21.77 -20.13
N GLY A 9 1.64 20.89 -19.79
CA GLY A 9 2.72 21.16 -18.86
C GLY A 9 2.38 20.60 -17.49
N VAL A 10 2.80 19.38 -17.22
CA VAL A 10 2.64 18.74 -15.90
C VAL A 10 3.83 19.14 -15.05
N LYS A 11 3.54 19.67 -13.86
CA LYS A 11 4.55 20.10 -12.89
C LYS A 11 4.41 19.31 -11.61
N ASP A 12 5.47 19.26 -10.82
CA ASP A 12 5.40 18.84 -9.43
C ASP A 12 4.91 20.00 -8.52
N TYR A 13 4.87 19.76 -7.21
CA TYR A 13 4.53 20.78 -6.22
C TYR A 13 5.62 21.86 -6.04
N LEU A 14 6.83 21.63 -6.53
CA LEU A 14 7.95 22.56 -6.49
C LEU A 14 8.04 23.42 -7.77
N GLY A 15 7.14 23.19 -8.73
CA GLY A 15 7.08 23.91 -10.01
C GLY A 15 8.01 23.36 -11.10
N VAL A 16 8.71 22.26 -10.83
CA VAL A 16 9.58 21.57 -11.79
C VAL A 16 8.71 20.88 -12.84
N ASP A 17 9.10 21.01 -14.11
CA ASP A 17 8.41 20.35 -15.21
C ASP A 17 8.68 18.83 -15.17
N VAL A 18 7.62 18.06 -14.97
CA VAL A 18 7.62 16.59 -15.02
C VAL A 18 7.31 16.12 -16.44
N VAL A 19 6.35 16.78 -17.11
CA VAL A 19 6.06 16.54 -18.53
C VAL A 19 5.90 17.89 -19.22
N SER A 20 6.85 18.22 -20.10
CA SER A 20 6.85 19.48 -20.84
C SER A 20 5.56 19.67 -21.66
N LYS A 21 5.09 20.91 -21.74
CA LYS A 21 3.94 21.29 -22.56
C LYS A 21 4.19 20.93 -24.03
N GLY A 22 3.17 20.42 -24.73
CA GLY A 22 3.30 20.00 -26.13
C GLY A 22 3.73 18.54 -26.31
N THR A 23 4.20 17.86 -25.26
CA THR A 23 4.55 16.43 -25.31
C THR A 23 3.29 15.58 -25.31
N LYS A 24 3.24 14.53 -26.14
CA LYS A 24 2.15 13.55 -26.10
C LYS A 24 2.33 12.59 -24.92
N PHE A 25 1.25 12.30 -24.19
CA PHE A 25 1.28 11.28 -23.16
C PHE A 25 1.45 9.89 -23.80
N THR A 26 2.59 9.25 -23.51
CA THR A 26 2.87 7.86 -23.85
C THR A 26 2.94 7.02 -22.59
N GLN A 27 2.77 5.71 -22.71
CA GLN A 27 2.86 4.81 -21.55
C GLN A 27 4.21 4.91 -20.83
N LYS A 28 5.30 5.08 -21.59
CA LYS A 28 6.65 5.27 -21.04
C LYS A 28 6.73 6.50 -20.15
N VAL A 29 6.29 7.66 -20.66
CA VAL A 29 6.27 8.91 -19.88
C VAL A 29 5.43 8.77 -18.61
N LEU A 30 4.28 8.09 -18.68
CA LEU A 30 3.42 7.88 -17.52
C LEU A 30 4.02 6.93 -16.47
N MET A 31 4.91 6.02 -16.85
CA MET A 31 5.60 5.13 -15.91
C MET A 31 6.70 5.86 -15.11
N ASP A 32 7.30 6.88 -15.71
CA ASP A 32 8.40 7.63 -15.11
C ASP A 32 7.93 8.73 -14.13
N ILE A 33 6.62 9.01 -14.07
CA ILE A 33 6.07 10.04 -13.19
C ILE A 33 6.04 9.58 -11.74
N ASP A 34 6.57 10.40 -10.84
CA ASP A 34 6.34 10.27 -9.41
C ASP A 34 4.94 10.81 -9.03
N TYR A 35 3.98 9.90 -8.92
CA TYR A 35 2.60 10.22 -8.56
C TYR A 35 2.43 10.72 -7.12
N LEU A 36 3.42 10.55 -6.23
CA LEU A 36 3.35 11.09 -4.87
C LEU A 36 3.51 12.61 -4.86
N ASN A 37 4.35 13.14 -5.76
CA ASN A 37 4.76 14.55 -5.75
C ASN A 37 4.27 15.37 -6.95
N VAL A 38 3.60 14.76 -7.93
CA VAL A 38 3.09 15.47 -9.10
C VAL A 38 1.85 16.34 -8.81
N ASN A 39 1.74 17.54 -9.38
CA ASN A 39 0.51 18.32 -9.29
C ASN A 39 -0.54 17.72 -10.22
N PRO A 40 -1.72 17.27 -9.75
CA PRO A 40 -2.72 16.60 -10.59
C PRO A 40 -3.52 17.55 -11.49
N ASN A 41 -3.36 18.87 -11.34
CA ASN A 41 -4.23 19.85 -12.00
C ASN A 41 -3.75 20.19 -13.41
N LYS A 42 -4.72 20.41 -14.32
CA LYS A 42 -4.50 20.96 -15.68
C LYS A 42 -3.49 20.17 -16.54
N TRP A 43 -3.56 18.83 -16.53
CA TRP A 43 -2.69 18.01 -17.39
C TRP A 43 -3.08 18.08 -18.87
N THR A 44 -4.37 18.25 -19.14
CA THR A 44 -4.94 18.32 -20.49
C THR A 44 -5.87 19.52 -20.64
N THR A 45 -6.33 19.79 -21.86
CA THR A 45 -7.38 20.78 -22.12
C THR A 45 -8.79 20.30 -21.75
N ASP A 46 -8.95 18.99 -21.49
CA ASP A 46 -10.23 18.35 -21.24
C ASP A 46 -10.56 18.35 -19.74
N LYS A 47 -11.67 19.00 -19.37
CA LYS A 47 -12.07 19.18 -17.97
C LYS A 47 -12.41 17.85 -17.30
N ASP A 48 -13.16 16.98 -17.97
CA ASP A 48 -13.62 15.70 -17.41
C ASP A 48 -12.43 14.76 -17.19
N LYS A 49 -11.46 14.76 -18.12
CA LYS A 49 -10.21 14.00 -17.93
C LYS A 49 -9.40 14.53 -16.77
N ASN A 50 -9.29 15.84 -16.61
CA ASN A 50 -8.56 16.43 -15.49
C ASN A 50 -9.22 16.08 -14.15
N GLU A 51 -10.55 16.04 -14.07
CA GLU A 51 -11.26 15.60 -12.86
C GLU A 51 -10.95 14.13 -12.53
N LEU A 52 -11.00 13.25 -13.54
CA LEU A 52 -10.64 11.85 -13.37
C LEU A 52 -9.17 11.67 -12.93
N ILE A 53 -8.24 12.42 -13.50
CA ILE A 53 -6.82 12.40 -13.11
C ILE A 53 -6.67 12.78 -11.64
N THR A 54 -7.28 13.90 -11.23
CA THR A 54 -7.25 14.35 -9.84
C THR A 54 -7.81 13.29 -8.89
N LYS A 55 -8.95 12.68 -9.24
CA LYS A 55 -9.57 11.63 -8.41
C LYS A 55 -8.69 10.39 -8.30
N VAL A 56 -8.11 9.92 -9.40
CA VAL A 56 -7.25 8.72 -9.42
C VAL A 56 -5.97 8.96 -8.61
N ILE A 57 -5.29 10.10 -8.82
CA ILE A 57 -4.06 10.43 -8.10
C ILE A 57 -4.34 10.63 -6.60
N HIS A 58 -5.47 11.26 -6.25
CA HIS A 58 -5.90 11.40 -4.86
C HIS A 58 -6.11 10.03 -4.19
N ASN A 59 -6.89 9.14 -4.83
CA ASN A 59 -7.15 7.80 -4.31
C ASN A 59 -5.87 6.99 -4.15
N PHE A 60 -4.96 7.05 -5.14
CA PHE A 60 -3.64 6.44 -5.07
C PHE A 60 -2.86 6.91 -3.85
N ARG A 61 -2.77 8.24 -3.62
CA ARG A 61 -2.03 8.80 -2.49
C ARG A 61 -2.60 8.41 -1.14
N MET A 62 -3.94 8.38 -1.03
CA MET A 62 -4.60 7.95 0.20
C MET A 62 -4.25 6.49 0.51
N LYS A 63 -4.34 5.61 -0.49
CA LYS A 63 -3.98 4.20 -0.34
C LYS A 63 -2.49 3.99 -0.07
N TYR A 64 -1.63 4.74 -0.73
CA TYR A 64 -0.19 4.71 -0.47
C TYR A 64 0.13 5.08 0.98
N LYS A 65 -0.42 6.20 1.49
CA LYS A 65 -0.23 6.63 2.88
C LYS A 65 -0.76 5.62 3.90
N GLU A 66 -1.88 4.97 3.60
CA GLU A 66 -2.44 3.90 4.44
C GLU A 66 -1.47 2.72 4.54
N LEU A 67 -0.94 2.25 3.41
CA LEU A 67 0.03 1.15 3.36
C LEU A 67 1.35 1.53 4.05
N GLU A 68 1.87 2.72 3.77
CA GLU A 68 3.09 3.23 4.40
C GLU A 68 2.93 3.31 5.93
N SER A 69 1.79 3.79 6.40
CA SER A 69 1.49 3.85 7.84
C SER A 69 1.43 2.45 8.46
N LYS A 70 0.82 1.50 7.76
CA LYS A 70 0.75 0.10 8.20
C LYS A 70 2.13 -0.55 8.25
N GLU A 71 2.97 -0.29 7.25
CA GLU A 71 4.36 -0.78 7.20
C GLU A 71 5.19 -0.18 8.35
N LYS A 72 5.12 1.14 8.55
CA LYS A 72 5.81 1.82 9.66
C LYS A 72 5.41 1.26 11.01
N ARG A 73 4.11 1.00 11.24
CA ARG A 73 3.62 0.38 12.48
C ARG A 73 4.14 -1.04 12.67
N GLN A 74 4.16 -1.86 11.61
CA GLN A 74 4.71 -3.22 11.71
C GLN A 74 6.21 -3.21 12.02
N LYS A 75 6.99 -2.37 11.32
CA LYS A 75 8.41 -2.17 11.59
C LYS A 75 8.65 -1.72 13.04
N TYR A 76 7.87 -0.74 13.50
CA TYR A 76 7.95 -0.24 14.87
C TYR A 76 7.68 -1.35 15.89
N ASN A 77 6.58 -2.10 15.74
CA ASN A 77 6.24 -3.20 16.65
C ASN A 77 7.32 -4.29 16.69
N ILE A 78 7.94 -4.62 15.55
CA ILE A 78 9.05 -5.58 15.51
C ILE A 78 10.31 -5.02 16.20
N THR A 79 10.57 -3.72 16.07
CA THR A 79 11.79 -3.08 16.58
C THR A 79 11.75 -2.86 18.09
N ILE A 80 10.59 -2.54 18.67
CA ILE A 80 10.43 -2.39 20.12
C ILE A 80 10.68 -3.71 20.85
N GLY A 81 10.30 -4.83 20.23
CA GLY A 81 10.31 -6.14 20.87
C GLY A 81 9.12 -6.35 21.81
N ASP A 82 9.16 -7.46 22.56
CA ASP A 82 8.10 -7.83 23.50
C ASP A 82 8.33 -7.20 24.88
N GLU A 83 7.25 -6.78 25.55
CA GLU A 83 7.32 -6.46 26.98
C GLU A 83 7.48 -7.75 27.79
N LEU A 84 8.60 -7.87 28.50
CA LEU A 84 8.91 -9.01 29.35
C LEU A 84 8.77 -8.64 30.84
N PRO A 85 8.31 -9.58 31.71
CA PRO A 85 8.31 -9.39 33.15
C PRO A 85 9.70 -9.02 33.70
N ALA A 86 9.71 -8.30 34.82
CA ALA A 86 10.95 -7.88 35.47
C ALA A 86 11.88 -9.08 35.75
N GLY A 87 13.15 -8.96 35.33
CA GLY A 87 14.17 -10.01 35.49
C GLY A 87 14.31 -10.96 34.29
N ILE A 88 13.46 -10.86 33.26
CA ILE A 88 13.54 -11.71 32.05
C ILE A 88 14.15 -10.91 30.89
N VAL A 89 15.28 -11.39 30.35
CA VAL A 89 15.99 -10.71 29.24
C VAL A 89 15.51 -11.19 27.87
N GLN A 90 15.21 -12.49 27.72
CA GLN A 90 14.78 -13.11 26.46
C GLN A 90 13.79 -14.25 26.71
N LEU A 91 12.86 -14.46 25.77
CA LEU A 91 11.85 -15.52 25.81
C LEU A 91 11.94 -16.41 24.56
N ALA A 92 12.00 -17.73 24.75
CA ALA A 92 11.95 -18.70 23.66
C ALA A 92 10.66 -19.54 23.75
N LYS A 93 9.80 -19.45 22.74
CA LYS A 93 8.56 -20.26 22.61
C LYS A 93 8.75 -21.36 21.57
N VAL A 94 8.58 -22.61 21.98
CA VAL A 94 8.63 -23.78 21.08
C VAL A 94 7.23 -24.34 20.88
N TYR A 95 6.71 -24.24 19.66
CA TYR A 95 5.40 -24.78 19.31
C TYR A 95 5.55 -26.21 18.76
N ILE A 96 4.94 -27.19 19.45
CA ILE A 96 4.98 -28.60 19.05
C ILE A 96 3.58 -29.05 18.64
N ALA A 97 3.45 -29.55 17.41
CA ALA A 97 2.22 -30.18 16.94
C ALA A 97 2.36 -31.71 16.95
N LYS A 98 1.36 -32.41 17.50
CA LYS A 98 1.29 -33.89 17.49
C LYS A 98 -0.07 -34.35 17.01
N LYS A 99 -0.09 -35.22 15.99
CA LYS A 99 -1.28 -35.99 15.63
C LYS A 99 -1.45 -37.13 16.63
N ARG A 100 -2.58 -37.18 17.34
CA ARG A 100 -2.92 -38.30 18.23
C ARG A 100 -3.85 -39.27 17.51
N LYS A 101 -3.54 -40.56 17.64
CA LYS A 101 -4.49 -41.64 17.28
C LYS A 101 -5.41 -41.87 18.47
N ILE A 102 -6.62 -42.38 18.21
CA ILE A 102 -7.56 -42.77 19.26
C ILE A 102 -6.99 -43.96 20.04
N THR A 103 -7.19 -43.96 21.35
CA THR A 103 -6.71 -44.96 22.29
C THR A 103 -7.82 -45.43 23.22
N VAL A 104 -7.68 -46.64 23.76
CA VAL A 104 -8.63 -47.18 24.76
C VAL A 104 -8.65 -46.26 25.97
N GLY A 105 -9.85 -45.81 26.35
CA GLY A 105 -10.04 -44.80 27.41
C GLY A 105 -10.32 -43.38 26.90
N ASP A 106 -10.19 -43.13 25.60
CA ASP A 106 -10.65 -41.87 25.01
C ASP A 106 -12.18 -41.80 25.03
N LYS A 107 -12.72 -40.75 25.63
CA LYS A 107 -14.16 -40.51 25.68
C LYS A 107 -14.67 -40.17 24.29
N MET A 108 -15.58 -41.00 23.77
CA MET A 108 -16.34 -40.74 22.55
C MET A 108 -17.81 -40.51 22.89
N ALA A 109 -18.47 -39.60 22.17
CA ALA A 109 -19.90 -39.34 22.30
C ALA A 109 -20.60 -39.49 20.95
N GLY A 110 -21.84 -40.01 20.98
CA GLY A 110 -22.69 -40.20 19.80
C GLY A 110 -23.52 -38.96 19.46
N ARG A 111 -24.34 -39.05 18.40
CA ARG A 111 -25.16 -37.92 17.94
C ARG A 111 -26.48 -37.73 18.70
N HIS A 112 -26.86 -38.67 19.57
CA HIS A 112 -28.13 -38.66 20.29
C HIS A 112 -28.00 -38.80 21.81
N GLY A 113 -26.80 -38.53 22.35
CA GLY A 113 -26.47 -38.79 23.75
C GLY A 113 -25.79 -40.13 23.90
#